data_AF-A0A1F4V967-F1
#
_entry.id   AF-A0A1F4V967-F1
#
_cell.length_a   1.000
_cell.length_b   1.000
_cell.length_c   1.000
_cell.angle_alpha   90.00
_cell.angle_beta   90.00
_cell.angle_gamma   90.00
#
_symmetry.space_group_name_H-M   'P 1'
#
loop_
_entity.id
_entity.type
_entity.pdbx_description
1 polymer ?
#
loop_
_entity_poly.entity_id
_entity_poly.type
_entity_poly.pdbx_seq_one_letter_code
_entity_poly.pdbx_strand_id
1 'polypeptide(L)'
;MAGVSKEIKDEVLAKVRSGFQVMELSKQYGVHFKTIYGWLRGKATGTVSTLEHARLKRENAELKEIVGMLSLELAKFKKNK
;
A
#
# COMPACT_ATOMS: atom_id res chain seq x y z
N MET A 1 16.84 12.30 25.30
CA MET A 1 15.93 12.94 24.31
C MET A 1 14.52 12.59 24.74
N ALA A 2 13.81 13.53 25.38
CA ALA A 2 12.47 13.28 25.91
C ALA A 2 11.55 12.91 24.73
N GLY A 3 11.16 11.64 24.67
CA GLY A 3 10.37 11.12 23.57
C GLY A 3 8.98 11.74 23.60
N VAL A 4 8.47 12.10 22.42
CA VAL A 4 7.03 12.37 22.25
C VAL A 4 6.27 11.18 22.82
N SER A 5 5.26 11.47 23.64
CA SER A 5 4.45 10.42 24.26
C SER A 5 3.81 9.53 23.20
N LYS A 6 3.66 8.25 23.52
CA LYS A 6 3.15 7.25 22.57
C LYS A 6 1.75 7.61 22.09
N GLU A 7 0.97 8.22 22.98
CA GLU A 7 -0.40 8.71 22.76
C GLU A 7 -0.42 9.79 21.67
N ILE A 8 0.46 10.79 21.76
CA ILE A 8 0.55 11.86 20.75
C ILE A 8 0.98 11.29 19.39
N LYS A 9 1.95 10.36 19.40
CA LYS A 9 2.40 9.70 18.16
C LYS A 9 1.25 8.94 17.48
N ASP A 10 0.47 8.19 18.25
CA ASP A 10 -0.64 7.40 17.70
C ASP A 10 -1.79 8.30 17.21
N GLU A 11 -2.09 9.38 17.92
CA GLU A 11 -3.09 10.38 17.51
C GLU A 11 -2.69 11.08 16.19
N VAL A 12 -1.44 11.55 16.09
CA VAL A 12 -0.92 12.20 14.88
C VAL A 12 -0.98 11.23 13.69
N LEU A 13 -0.63 9.96 13.89
CA LEU A 13 -0.69 8.95 12.83
C LEU A 13 -2.13 8.62 12.42
N ALA A 14 -3.08 8.62 13.36
CA ALA A 14 -4.49 8.45 13.05
C ALA A 14 -5.00 9.62 12.18
N LYS A 15 -4.70 10.87 12.56
CA LYS A 15 -5.08 12.06 11.78
C LYS A 15 -4.45 12.08 10.39
N VAL A 16 -3.18 11.70 10.24
CA VAL A 16 -2.56 11.58 8.91
C VAL A 16 -3.32 10.58 8.04
N ARG A 17 -3.73 9.42 8.59
CA ARG A 17 -4.53 8.42 7.84
C ARG A 17 -5.92 8.94 7.47
N SER A 18 -6.50 9.81 8.29
CA SER A 18 -7.77 10.49 8.00
C SER A 18 -7.65 11.61 6.94
N GLY A 19 -6.44 11.89 6.43
CA GLY A 19 -6.22 12.84 5.33
C GLY A 19 -5.70 14.23 5.74
N PHE A 20 -5.39 14.45 7.02
CA PHE A 20 -4.82 15.72 7.47
C PHE A 20 -3.39 15.93 6.97
N GLN A 21 -3.04 17.18 6.66
CA GLN A 21 -1.71 17.53 6.17
C GLN A 21 -0.65 17.41 7.27
N VAL A 22 0.46 16.72 6.97
CA VAL A 22 1.59 16.55 7.89
C VAL A 22 2.18 17.89 8.36
N MET A 23 2.16 18.92 7.50
CA MET A 23 2.65 20.25 7.83
C MET A 23 1.80 20.96 8.90
N GLU A 24 0.49 20.74 8.88
CA GLU A 24 -0.45 21.32 9.84
C GLU A 24 -0.34 20.61 11.19
N LEU A 25 -0.33 19.27 11.16
CA LEU A 25 -0.11 18.45 12.36
C LEU A 25 1.26 18.71 13.00
N SER A 26 2.28 19.00 12.21
CA SER A 26 3.61 19.37 12.70
C SER A 26 3.56 20.63 13.57
N LYS A 27 2.80 21.64 13.14
CA LYS A 27 2.60 22.88 13.90
C LYS A 27 1.72 22.65 15.14
N GLN A 28 0.62 21.92 14.98
CA GLN A 28 -0.37 21.68 16.04
C GLN A 28 0.21 20.90 17.23
N TYR A 29 1.02 19.88 16.96
CA TYR A 29 1.56 19.00 18.00
C TYR A 29 3.01 19.34 18.38
N GLY A 30 3.61 20.38 17.79
CA GLY A 30 5.00 20.77 18.05
C GLY A 30 6.03 19.71 17.61
N VAL A 31 5.65 18.82 16.69
CA VAL A 31 6.51 17.75 16.20
C VAL A 31 7.05 18.13 14.83
N HIS A 32 8.37 18.07 14.63
CA HIS A 32 8.95 18.36 13.32
C HIS A 32 8.43 17.40 12.24
N PHE A 33 8.02 17.90 11.08
CA PHE A 33 7.41 17.12 10.00
C PHE A 33 8.23 15.88 9.59
N LYS A 34 9.57 15.98 9.57
CA LYS A 34 10.46 14.84 9.27
C LYS A 34 10.27 13.67 10.25
N THR A 35 9.98 13.96 11.53
CA THR A 35 9.73 12.95 12.55
C THR A 35 8.42 12.21 12.27
N ILE A 36 7.37 12.93 11.85
CA ILE A 36 6.08 12.35 11.44
C ILE A 36 6.28 11.42 10.23
N TYR A 37 7.01 11.87 9.20
CA TYR A 37 7.38 11.03 8.06
C TYR A 37 8.22 9.81 8.46
N GLY A 38 9.10 9.94 9.45
CA GLY A 38 9.85 8.84 10.03
C GLY A 38 8.95 7.79 10.67
N TRP A 39 7.91 8.21 11.41
CA TRP A 39 6.93 7.30 11.99
C TRP A 39 6.05 6.61 10.95
N LEU A 40 5.66 7.31 9.89
CA LEU A 40 4.92 6.74 8.76
C LEU A 40 5.75 5.66 8.06
N ARG A 41 7.03 5.94 7.82
CA ARG A 41 7.97 4.97 7.25
C ARG A 41 8.15 3.76 8.16
N GLY A 42 8.28 3.96 9.46
CA GLY A 42 8.47 2.88 10.44
C GLY A 42 7.23 2.01 10.68
N LYS A 43 6.00 2.54 10.48
CA LYS A 43 4.74 1.76 10.53
C LYS A 43 4.35 1.17 9.18
N ALA A 44 5.08 1.42 8.09
CA ALA A 44 4.88 0.73 6.82
C ALA A 44 5.38 -0.71 6.96
N THR A 45 4.56 -1.59 7.53
CA THR A 45 4.79 -3.03 7.55
C THR A 45 4.60 -3.54 6.14
N GLY A 46 5.71 -3.72 5.43
CA GLY A 46 5.72 -4.13 4.03
C GLY A 46 6.28 -3.02 3.15
N THR A 47 7.60 -2.91 3.09
CA THR A 47 8.24 -2.44 1.86
C THR A 47 7.81 -3.43 0.79
N VAL A 48 6.81 -3.06 -0.03
CA VAL A 48 6.51 -3.83 -1.24
C VAL A 48 7.78 -3.83 -2.04
N SER A 49 8.48 -4.96 -2.05
CA SER A 49 9.67 -5.13 -2.88
C SER A 49 9.23 -4.86 -4.31
N THR A 50 9.81 -3.83 -4.93
CA THR A 50 9.48 -3.46 -6.31
C THR A 50 9.68 -4.64 -7.26
N LEU A 51 10.68 -5.49 -6.96
CA LEU A 51 10.94 -6.74 -7.66
C LEU A 51 9.80 -7.75 -7.47
N GLU A 52 9.34 -7.96 -6.23
CA GLU A 52 8.26 -8.91 -5.95
C GLU A 52 6.94 -8.47 -6.56
N HIS A 53 6.63 -7.18 -6.50
CA HIS A 53 5.47 -6.62 -7.18
C HIS A 53 5.55 -6.78 -8.71
N ALA A 54 6.73 -6.59 -9.30
CA ALA A 54 6.93 -6.82 -10.72
C ALA A 54 6.77 -8.30 -11.11
N ARG A 55 7.28 -9.23 -10.28
CA ARG A 55 7.12 -10.68 -10.45
C ARG A 55 5.64 -11.07 -10.43
N LEU A 56 4.93 -10.70 -9.36
CA LEU A 56 3.50 -10.99 -9.18
C LEU A 56 2.64 -10.38 -10.30
N LYS A 57 3.00 -9.20 -10.80
CA LYS A 57 2.30 -8.58 -11.93
C LYS A 57 2.46 -9.38 -13.23
N ARG A 58 3.64 -9.93 -13.51
CA ARG A 58 3.88 -10.80 -14.68
C ARG A 58 3.11 -12.11 -14.55
N GLU A 59 3.21 -12.78 -13.41
CA GLU A 59 2.49 -14.03 -13.15
C GLU A 59 0.98 -13.86 -13.31
N ASN A 60 0.42 -12.76 -12.82
CA ASN A 60 -1.00 -12.46 -12.99
C ASN A 60 -1.38 -12.21 -14.46
N ALA A 61 -0.50 -11.59 -15.26
CA ALA A 61 -0.74 -11.39 -16.69
C ALA A 61 -0.76 -12.73 -17.44
N GLU A 62 0.23 -13.59 -17.20
CA GLU A 62 0.33 -14.93 -17.81
C GLU A 62 -0.88 -15.80 -17.46
N LEU A 63 -1.31 -15.79 -16.19
CA LEU A 63 -2.50 -16.52 -15.75
C LEU A 63 -3.76 -16.05 -16.48
N LYS A 64 -3.91 -14.74 -16.71
CA LYS A 64 -5.07 -14.21 -17.45
C LYS A 64 -5.06 -14.63 -18.92
N GLU A 65 -3.89 -14.70 -19.54
CA GLU A 65 -3.77 -15.19 -20.92
C GLU A 65 -4.17 -16.66 -21.03
N ILE A 66 -3.68 -17.51 -20.12
CA ILE A 66 -4.05 -18.93 -20.06
C ILE A 66 -5.56 -19.09 -19.88
N VAL A 67 -6.15 -18.37 -18.92
CA VAL A 67 -7.60 -18.39 -18.69
C VAL A 67 -8.38 -17.94 -19.92
N GLY A 68 -7.89 -16.91 -20.63
CA GLY A 68 -8.48 -16.44 -21.88
C GLY A 68 -8.47 -17.51 -22.97
N MET A 69 -7.32 -18.16 -23.20
CA MET A 69 -7.20 -19.24 -24.19
C MET A 69 -8.14 -20.40 -23.88
N LEU A 70 -8.16 -20.88 -22.63
CA LEU A 70 -9.03 -21.98 -22.21
C LEU A 70 -10.52 -21.62 -22.36
N SER A 71 -10.89 -20.36 -22.05
CA SER A 71 -12.26 -19.88 -22.21
C SER A 71 -12.70 -19.88 -23.68
N LEU A 72 -11.80 -19.49 -24.59
CA LEU A 72 -12.07 -19.52 -26.03
C LEU A 72 -12.19 -20.95 -26.56
N GLU A 73 -11.34 -21.87 -26.12
CA GLU A 73 -11.42 -23.29 -26.48
C GLU A 73 -12.74 -23.92 -26.00
N LEU A 74 -13.13 -23.65 -24.75
CA LEU A 74 -14.43 -24.10 -24.22
C LEU A 74 -15.60 -23.54 -25.01
N ALA A 75 -15.55 -22.26 -25.40
CA ALA A 75 -16.59 -21.64 -26.22
C ALA A 75 -16.69 -22.30 -27.60
N LYS A 76 -15.55 -22.60 -28.25
CA LYS A 76 -15.51 -23.32 -29.54
C LYS A 76 -16.07 -24.74 -29.41
N PHE A 77 -15.68 -25.46 -28.36
CA PHE A 77 -16.18 -26.83 -28.10
C PHE A 77 -17.69 -26.86 -27.90
N LYS A 78 -18.25 -25.88 -27.17
CA LYS A 78 -19.70 -25.76 -26.96
C LYS A 78 -20.47 -25.38 -28.22
N LYS A 79 -19.85 -24.71 -29.19
CA LYS A 79 -20.49 -24.28 -30.45
C LYS A 79 -20.52 -25.38 -31.52
N ASN A 80 -19.58 -26.33 -31.44
CA ASN A 80 -19.47 -27.47 -32.35
C ASN A 80 -20.26 -28.71 -31.87
N LYS A 81 -20.99 -28.60 -30.75
CA LYS A 81 -21.88 -29.62 -30.19
C LYS A 81 -23.32 -29.13 -30.30
#